data_AF-A0A1C6I0Q4-F1
#
_entry.id   AF-A0A1C6I0Q4-F1
#
_cell.length_a   1.000
_cell.length_b   1.000
_cell.length_c   1.000
_cell.angle_alpha   90.00
_cell.angle_beta   90.00
_cell.angle_gamma   90.00
#
_symmetry.space_group_name_H-M   'P 1'
#
loop_
_entity.id
_entity.type
_entity.pdbx_description
1 polymer ?
#
loop_
_entity_poly.entity_id
_entity_poly.type
_entity_poly.pdbx_seq_one_letter_code
_entity_poly.pdbx_strand_id
1 'polypeptide(L)'
;MDKQPSEIIKDFLELLDESHELYLNSKSQVDGFNKKTYEWTHDLEDCKNKSERNKLATAWQKELKERRKQKDIMKLYEGIHNFASDNNNKAFIKRIRHLLQEQIKTEEHLAVIPEEREYKGAGRG
;
A
#
# COMPACT_ATOMS: atom_id res chain seq x y z
N MET A 1 -10.79 10.79 -23.44
CA MET A 1 -10.64 9.97 -22.21
C MET A 1 -9.14 9.92 -21.99
N ASP A 2 -8.64 10.42 -20.86
CA ASP A 2 -7.19 10.65 -20.66
C ASP A 2 -6.41 9.39 -20.25
N LYS A 3 -7.10 8.25 -20.09
CA LYS A 3 -6.53 6.93 -19.84
C LYS A 3 -7.28 5.85 -20.60
N GLN A 4 -6.56 4.82 -21.06
CA GLN A 4 -7.16 3.58 -21.57
C GLN A 4 -7.83 2.81 -20.42
N PRO A 5 -8.87 2.01 -20.70
CA PRO A 5 -9.50 1.17 -19.69
C PRO A 5 -8.50 0.26 -18.94
N SER A 6 -7.51 -0.32 -19.62
CA SER A 6 -6.47 -1.13 -18.97
C SER A 6 -5.66 -0.35 -17.95
N GLU A 7 -5.35 0.92 -18.22
CA GLU A 7 -4.61 1.79 -17.30
C GLU A 7 -5.41 2.06 -16.02
N ILE A 8 -6.73 2.27 -16.14
CA ILE A 8 -7.60 2.46 -14.97
C ILE A 8 -7.66 1.19 -14.10
N ILE A 9 -7.78 0.02 -14.73
CA ILE A 9 -7.77 -1.27 -14.01
C ILE A 9 -6.42 -1.49 -13.33
N LYS A 10 -5.33 -1.16 -14.01
CA LYS A 10 -3.96 -1.25 -13.49
C LYS A 10 -3.77 -0.35 -12.28
N ASP A 11 -4.13 0.94 -12.37
CA ASP A 11 -4.02 1.90 -11.27
C ASP A 11 -4.79 1.41 -10.02
N PHE A 12 -5.98 0.82 -10.22
CA PHE A 12 -6.74 0.26 -9.10
C PHE A 12 -6.02 -0.93 -8.45
N LEU A 13 -5.47 -1.85 -9.25
CA LEU A 13 -4.72 -3.00 -8.73
C LEU A 13 -3.43 -2.56 -8.00
N GLU A 14 -2.73 -1.55 -8.54
CA GLU A 14 -1.54 -0.95 -7.90
C GLU A 14 -1.90 -0.31 -6.57
N LEU A 15 -3.01 0.42 -6.46
CA LEU A 15 -3.50 0.94 -5.19
C LEU A 15 -3.73 -0.17 -4.15
N LEU A 16 -4.27 -1.33 -4.55
CA LEU A 16 -4.46 -2.46 -3.63
C LEU A 16 -3.11 -2.98 -3.10
N ASP A 17 -2.13 -3.15 -4.00
CA ASP A 17 -0.80 -3.65 -3.66
C ASP A 17 -0.04 -2.65 -2.77
N GLU A 18 0.01 -1.38 -3.16
CA GLU A 18 0.66 -0.31 -2.40
C GLU A 18 0.04 -0.13 -1.01
N SER A 19 -1.29 -0.22 -0.90
CA SER A 19 -1.97 -0.11 0.40
C SER A 19 -1.50 -1.19 1.37
N HIS A 20 -1.21 -2.39 0.87
CA HIS A 20 -0.76 -3.50 1.69
C HIS A 20 0.63 -3.24 2.25
N GLU A 21 1.56 -2.82 1.38
CA GLU A 21 2.94 -2.50 1.77
C GLU A 21 3.00 -1.31 2.74
N LEU A 22 2.30 -0.22 2.41
CA LEU A 22 2.29 1.00 3.22
C LEU A 22 1.69 0.75 4.61
N TYR A 23 0.60 -0.01 4.68
CA TYR A 23 -0.01 -0.38 5.94
C TYR A 23 0.93 -1.23 6.81
N LEU A 24 1.50 -2.31 6.26
CA LEU A 24 2.35 -3.22 7.02
C LEU A 24 3.66 -2.58 7.46
N ASN A 25 4.30 -1.77 6.61
CA ASN A 25 5.50 -1.03 6.97
C ASN A 25 5.20 -0.05 8.11
N SER A 26 4.16 0.77 7.96
CA SER A 26 3.78 1.74 9.00
C SER A 26 3.41 1.05 10.32
N LYS A 27 2.70 -0.09 10.24
CA LYS A 27 2.40 -0.93 11.41
C LYS A 27 3.67 -1.40 12.11
N SER A 28 4.63 -1.92 11.37
CA SER A 28 5.92 -2.38 11.90
C SER A 28 6.65 -1.24 12.63
N GLN A 29 6.68 -0.04 12.04
CA GLN A 29 7.30 1.13 12.66
C GLN A 29 6.56 1.55 13.95
N VAL A 30 5.23 1.62 13.93
CA VAL A 30 4.43 1.92 15.13
C VAL A 30 4.67 0.90 16.24
N ASP A 31 4.73 -0.39 15.90
CA ASP A 31 5.04 -1.46 16.86
C ASP A 31 6.46 -1.30 17.43
N GLY A 32 7.44 -0.88 16.61
CA GLY A 32 8.79 -0.54 17.03
C GLY A 32 8.81 0.61 18.05
N PHE A 33 8.14 1.73 17.75
CA PHE A 33 8.04 2.86 18.69
C PHE A 33 7.32 2.48 19.99
N ASN A 34 6.28 1.64 19.92
CA ASN A 34 5.58 1.16 21.10
C ASN A 34 6.51 0.34 22.02
N LYS A 35 7.33 -0.55 21.46
CA LYS A 35 8.30 -1.34 22.22
C LYS A 35 9.34 -0.45 22.91
N LYS A 36 9.83 0.57 22.19
CA LYS A 36 10.82 1.53 22.70
C LYS A 36 10.30 2.45 23.83
N THR A 37 8.99 2.50 24.06
CA THR A 37 8.38 3.36 25.09
C THR A 37 8.91 3.04 26.50
N TYR A 38 9.18 1.76 26.79
CA TYR A 38 9.76 1.36 28.08
C TYR A 38 11.22 1.82 28.22
N GLU A 39 12.02 1.73 27.16
CA GLU A 39 13.40 2.24 27.14
C GLU A 39 13.43 3.74 27.43
N TRP A 40 12.57 4.53 26.78
CA TRP A 40 12.44 5.96 27.07
C TRP A 40 12.04 6.26 28.51
N THR A 41 11.26 5.38 29.14
CA THR A 41 10.84 5.53 30.53
C THR A 41 12.02 5.31 31.47
N HIS A 42 12.79 4.24 31.26
CA HIS A 42 14.00 3.97 32.03
C HIS A 42 15.06 5.05 31.84
N ASP A 43 15.30 5.49 30.60
CA ASP A 43 16.25 6.58 30.33
C ASP A 43 15.84 7.88 31.05
N LEU A 44 14.53 8.11 31.22
CA LEU A 44 14.00 9.28 31.93
C LEU A 44 14.20 9.17 33.44
N GLU A 45 14.03 7.97 34.01
CA GLU A 45 14.30 7.66 35.42
C GLU A 45 15.79 7.90 35.77
N ASP A 46 16.69 7.55 34.86
CA ASP A 46 18.14 7.65 35.06
C ASP A 46 18.70 9.08 34.89
N CYS A 47 17.91 10.03 34.40
CA CYS A 47 18.33 11.41 34.19
C CYS A 47 18.63 12.14 35.52
N LYS A 48 19.88 12.57 35.70
CA LYS A 48 20.39 13.14 36.97
C LYS A 48 19.96 14.59 37.18
N ASN A 49 19.68 15.32 36.12
CA ASN A 49 19.41 16.75 36.17
C ASN A 49 18.38 17.20 35.13
N LYS A 50 17.96 18.46 35.25
CA LYS A 50 16.96 19.08 34.36
C LYS A 50 17.42 19.10 32.91
N SER A 51 18.71 19.30 32.65
CA SER A 51 19.25 19.39 31.28
C SER A 51 19.10 18.05 30.55
N GLU A 52 19.50 16.96 31.20
CA GLU A 52 19.36 15.59 30.69
C GLU A 52 17.90 15.24 30.42
N ARG A 53 17.00 15.50 31.37
CA ARG A 53 15.55 15.27 31.18
C ARG A 53 14.99 16.04 29.99
N ASN A 54 15.37 17.30 29.82
CA ASN A 54 14.89 18.12 28.71
C ASN A 54 15.41 17.62 27.37
N LYS A 55 16.68 17.20 27.30
CA LYS A 55 17.27 16.62 26.08
C LYS A 55 16.56 15.33 25.70
N LEU A 56 16.34 14.43 26.68
CA LEU A 56 15.65 13.17 26.48
C LEU A 56 14.20 13.39 26.04
N ALA A 57 13.44 14.22 26.77
CA ALA A 57 12.05 14.53 26.44
C ALA A 57 11.90 15.15 25.04
N THR A 58 12.86 15.97 24.61
CA THR A 58 12.88 16.53 23.25
C THR A 58 13.07 15.44 22.19
N ALA A 59 13.98 14.49 22.43
CA ALA A 59 14.20 13.37 21.51
C ALA A 59 12.97 12.44 21.46
N TRP A 60 12.42 12.08 22.62
CA TRP A 60 11.22 11.26 22.70
C TRP A 60 10.01 11.94 22.04
N GLN A 61 9.84 13.25 22.22
CA GLN A 61 8.76 14.00 21.54
C GLN A 61 8.86 13.91 20.01
N LYS A 62 10.08 13.95 19.44
CA LYS A 62 10.27 13.79 17.99
C LYS A 62 9.85 12.40 17.53
N GLU A 63 10.21 11.36 18.27
CA GLU A 63 9.76 9.99 17.97
C GLU A 63 8.25 9.83 18.09
N LEU A 64 7.61 10.43 19.11
CA LEU A 64 6.15 10.40 19.25
C LEU A 64 5.44 11.09 18.09
N LYS A 65 6.02 12.17 17.54
CA LYS A 65 5.50 12.82 16.33
C LYS A 65 5.65 11.93 15.11
N GLU A 66 6.78 11.24 14.96
CA GLU A 66 6.98 10.31 13.84
C GLU A 66 6.04 9.11 13.93
N ARG A 67 5.92 8.51 15.12
CA ARG A 67 4.92 7.47 15.40
C ARG A 67 3.50 7.90 15.03
N ARG A 68 3.12 9.16 15.29
CA ARG A 68 1.80 9.68 14.92
C ARG A 68 1.62 9.68 13.40
N LYS A 69 2.61 10.16 12.63
CA LYS A 69 2.56 10.11 11.16
C LYS A 69 2.39 8.69 10.65
N GLN A 70 3.15 7.73 11.19
CA GLN A 70 3.03 6.32 10.79
C GLN A 70 1.65 5.76 11.12
N LYS A 71 1.06 6.16 12.26
CA LYS A 71 -0.31 5.79 12.62
C LYS A 71 -1.36 6.40 11.68
N ASP A 72 -1.13 7.62 11.20
CA ASP A 72 -2.01 8.26 10.21
C ASP A 72 -1.94 7.53 8.85
N ILE A 73 -0.75 7.11 8.41
CA ILE A 73 -0.58 6.28 7.21
C ILE A 73 -1.28 4.93 7.37
N MET A 74 -1.10 4.25 8.51
CA MET A 74 -1.85 3.02 8.79
C MET A 74 -3.35 3.26 8.63
N LYS A 75 -3.87 4.35 9.22
CA LYS A 75 -5.30 4.63 9.19
C LYS A 75 -5.81 4.92 7.79
N LEU A 76 -5.01 5.60 6.97
CA LEU A 76 -5.33 5.90 5.58
C LEU A 76 -5.52 4.62 4.74
N TYR A 77 -4.65 3.63 4.93
CA TYR A 77 -4.63 2.41 4.10
C TYR A 77 -5.31 1.19 4.72
N GLU A 78 -5.67 1.22 6.01
CA GLU A 78 -6.25 0.09 6.76
C GLU A 78 -7.45 -0.53 6.06
N GLY A 79 -8.40 0.28 5.57
CA GLY A 79 -9.60 -0.21 4.90
C GLY A 79 -9.29 -0.98 3.62
N ILE A 80 -8.39 -0.44 2.79
CA ILE A 80 -8.00 -1.03 1.51
C ILE A 80 -7.18 -2.31 1.77
N HIS A 81 -6.22 -2.25 2.69
CA HIS A 81 -5.42 -3.40 3.11
C HIS A 81 -6.31 -4.55 3.59
N ASN A 82 -7.27 -4.27 4.49
CA ASN A 82 -8.17 -5.29 5.03
C ASN A 82 -9.07 -5.89 3.93
N PHE A 83 -9.62 -5.04 3.06
CA PHE A 83 -10.40 -5.51 1.92
C PHE A 83 -9.60 -6.43 1.00
N ALA A 84 -8.38 -6.02 0.62
CA ALA A 84 -7.53 -6.80 -0.28
C ALA A 84 -7.01 -8.09 0.36
N SER A 85 -6.81 -8.10 1.68
CA SER A 85 -6.28 -9.23 2.43
C SER A 85 -7.36 -10.26 2.82
N ASP A 86 -8.64 -9.91 2.71
CA ASP A 86 -9.75 -10.83 2.96
C ASP A 86 -9.71 -12.02 1.99
N ASN A 87 -9.81 -13.24 2.54
CA ASN A 87 -9.75 -14.47 1.75
C ASN A 87 -10.86 -14.57 0.68
N ASN A 88 -12.03 -14.01 0.95
CA ASN A 88 -13.13 -13.96 -0.01
C ASN A 88 -12.82 -13.04 -1.20
N ASN A 89 -12.04 -11.98 -0.95
CA ASN A 89 -11.72 -10.98 -1.96
C ASN A 89 -10.49 -11.35 -2.81
N LYS A 90 -9.55 -12.15 -2.28
CA LYS A 90 -8.36 -12.62 -3.03
C LYS A 90 -8.72 -13.29 -4.36
N ALA A 91 -9.72 -14.16 -4.36
CA ALA A 91 -10.17 -14.84 -5.58
C ALA A 91 -10.82 -13.87 -6.59
N PHE A 92 -11.50 -12.82 -6.11
CA PHE A 92 -12.07 -11.78 -6.95
C PHE A 92 -10.98 -10.87 -7.54
N ILE A 93 -10.03 -10.40 -6.74
CA ILE A 93 -8.89 -9.59 -7.20
C ILE A 93 -8.06 -10.34 -8.26
N LYS A 94 -7.85 -11.66 -8.08
CA LYS A 94 -7.20 -12.49 -9.11
C LYS A 94 -7.95 -12.47 -10.44
N ARG A 95 -9.28 -12.47 -10.43
CA ARG A 95 -10.10 -12.35 -11.64
C ARG A 95 -9.97 -10.97 -12.29
N ILE A 96 -9.86 -9.90 -11.51
CA ILE A 96 -9.56 -8.55 -12.04
C ILE A 96 -8.19 -8.50 -12.70
N ARG A 97 -7.16 -9.12 -12.11
CA ARG A 97 -5.84 -9.22 -12.74
C ARG A 97 -5.89 -9.96 -14.09
N HIS A 98 -6.71 -11.00 -14.19
CA HIS A 98 -6.93 -11.68 -15.47
C HIS A 98 -7.66 -10.78 -16.47
N LEU A 99 -8.72 -10.09 -16.04
CA LEU A 99 -9.44 -9.10 -16.85
C LEU A 99 -8.48 -8.03 -17.41
N LEU A 100 -7.55 -7.53 -16.61
CA LEU A 100 -6.54 -6.56 -17.07
C LEU A 100 -5.75 -7.10 -18.28
N GLN A 101 -5.31 -8.36 -18.22
CA GLN A 101 -4.54 -8.97 -19.32
C GLN A 101 -5.38 -9.09 -20.60
N GLU A 102 -6.64 -9.47 -20.48
CA GLU A 102 -7.54 -9.57 -21.63
C GLU A 102 -7.88 -8.18 -22.21
N GLN A 103 -8.01 -7.17 -21.34
CA GLN A 103 -8.25 -5.80 -21.74
C GLN A 103 -7.04 -5.21 -22.49
N ILE A 104 -5.82 -5.44 -22.02
CA ILE A 104 -4.58 -5.03 -22.70
C ILE A 104 -4.54 -5.64 -24.11
N LYS A 105 -4.76 -6.95 -24.25
CA LYS A 105 -4.78 -7.61 -25.57
C LYS A 105 -5.84 -7.04 -26.49
N THR A 106 -7.00 -6.72 -25.95
CA THR A 106 -8.10 -6.11 -26.72
C THR A 106 -7.71 -4.73 -27.22
N GLU A 107 -7.12 -3.90 -26.36
CA GLU A 107 -6.63 -2.57 -26.72
C GLU A 107 -5.49 -2.63 -27.75
N GLU A 108 -4.54 -3.55 -27.58
CA GLU A 108 -3.48 -3.82 -28.56
C GLU A 108 -4.04 -4.23 -29.93
N HIS A 109 -5.02 -5.14 -29.95
CA HIS A 109 -5.69 -5.55 -31.18
C HIS A 109 -6.45 -4.39 -31.85
N LEU A 110 -7.12 -3.55 -31.06
CA LEU A 110 -7.88 -2.42 -31.56
C LEU A 110 -6.99 -1.23 -31.98
N ALA A 111 -5.76 -1.14 -31.47
CA ALA A 111 -4.78 -0.14 -31.88
C ALA A 111 -4.26 -0.39 -33.32
N VAL A 112 -4.31 -1.63 -33.81
CA VAL A 112 -4.04 -1.96 -35.22
C VAL A 112 -5.17 -1.43 -36.10
N ILE A 113 -4.82 -0.81 -37.22
CA ILE A 113 -5.77 -0.25 -38.19
C ILE A 113 -6.64 -1.40 -38.75
N PRO A 114 -7.98 -1.25 -38.85
CA PRO A 114 -8.88 -2.36 -39.20
C PRO A 114 -8.50 -3.17 -40.44
N GLU A 115 -7.95 -2.53 -41.47
CA GLU A 115 -7.54 -3.14 -42.73
C GLU A 115 -6.32 -4.08 -42.61
N GLU A 116 -5.51 -3.92 -41.56
CA GLU A 116 -4.31 -4.72 -41.28
C GLU A 116 -4.55 -5.80 -40.21
N ARG A 117 -5.77 -5.89 -39.66
CA ARG A 117 -6.10 -6.89 -38.65
C ARG A 117 -6.23 -8.27 -39.29
N GLU A 118 -5.29 -9.16 -39.00
CA GLU A 118 -5.44 -10.58 -39.35
C GLU A 118 -6.60 -11.22 -38.59
N TYR A 119 -7.59 -11.73 -39.31
CA TYR A 119 -8.68 -12.53 -38.73
C TYR A 119 -8.16 -13.90 -38.29
N LYS A 120 -7.86 -14.04 -37.00
CA LYS A 120 -7.65 -15.37 -36.39
C LYS A 120 -9.01 -15.99 -36.11
N GLY A 121 -9.56 -16.69 -37.11
CA GLY A 121 -10.84 -17.39 -36.98
C GLY A 121 -10.85 -18.32 -35.76
N ALA A 122 -12.00 -18.38 -35.08
CA ALA A 122 -12.20 -19.29 -33.95
C ALA A 122 -11.88 -20.71 -34.41
N GLY A 123 -10.79 -21.29 -33.88
CA GLY A 123 -10.38 -22.65 -34.19
C GLY A 123 -11.52 -23.61 -33.88
N ARG A 124 -12.19 -24.09 -34.93
CA ARG A 124 -12.98 -25.32 -34.86
C ARG A 124 -11.99 -26.47 -35.02
N GLY A 125 -11.53 -27.00 -33.90
CA GLY A 125 -10.70 -28.20 -33.80
C GLY A 125 -11.04 -28.92 -32.51
#